data_AF-A0A6I3KYB8-F1
#
_entry.id   AF-A0A6I3KYB8-F1
#
_cell.length_a   1.000
_cell.length_b   1.000
_cell.length_c   1.000
_cell.angle_alpha   90.00
_cell.angle_beta   90.00
_cell.angle_gamma   90.00
#
_symmetry.space_group_name_H-M   'P 1'
#
loop_
_entity.id
_entity.type
_entity.pdbx_description
1 polymer ?
#
loop_
_entity_poly.entity_id
_entity_poly.type
_entity_poly.pdbx_seq_one_letter_code
_entity_poly.pdbx_strand_id
1 'polypeptide(L)'
;MSDYPDKGYPHTADEARDFLDSLTFDEDAPEPDLPGPDTPVTVLRTVRLPYAMDRRIRAEADHRGVSMSDLIRDFLTIELAALDDDTPISRADARRALSAALANLSPVQRHPK
;
A
#
# COMPACT_ATOMS: atom_id res chain seq x y z
N MET A 1 -19.27 -5.94 -7.14
CA MET A 1 -20.24 -5.05 -7.81
C MET A 1 -19.57 -3.69 -7.85
N SER A 2 -18.93 -3.36 -8.97
CA SER A 2 -18.13 -2.13 -9.08
C SER A 2 -19.09 -0.99 -9.33
N ASP A 3 -19.33 -0.19 -8.29
CA ASP A 3 -20.12 1.04 -8.37
C ASP A 3 -19.22 2.14 -8.97
N TYR A 4 -18.93 2.01 -10.26
CA TYR A 4 -18.45 3.13 -11.05
C TYR A 4 -19.69 3.86 -11.54
N PRO A 5 -19.86 5.16 -11.23
CA PRO A 5 -20.95 5.92 -11.83
C PRO A 5 -20.79 5.83 -13.35
N ASP A 6 -21.84 5.40 -14.05
CA ASP A 6 -21.91 5.41 -15.50
C ASP A 6 -21.74 6.87 -15.94
N LYS A 7 -20.51 7.22 -16.32
CA LYS A 7 -20.07 8.60 -16.55
C LYS A 7 -20.63 9.20 -17.85
N GLY A 8 -21.69 8.61 -18.42
CA GLY A 8 -22.26 9.05 -19.68
C GLY A 8 -21.29 8.89 -20.86
N TYR A 9 -20.38 7.92 -20.77
CA TYR A 9 -19.47 7.62 -21.87
C TYR A 9 -20.23 6.91 -22.99
N PRO A 10 -19.93 7.22 -24.26
CA PRO A 10 -20.61 6.62 -25.40
C PRO A 10 -20.33 5.11 -25.48
N HIS A 11 -21.38 4.31 -25.72
CA HIS A 11 -21.30 2.85 -25.81
C HIS A 11 -21.53 2.34 -27.24
N THR A 12 -21.94 3.22 -28.16
CA THR A 12 -22.08 2.93 -29.60
C THR A 12 -21.20 3.83 -30.46
N ALA A 13 -21.00 3.45 -31.73
CA ALA A 13 -20.20 4.23 -32.68
C ALA A 13 -20.82 5.61 -32.97
N ASP A 14 -22.14 5.69 -33.07
CA ASP A 14 -22.86 6.94 -33.32
C ASP A 14 -22.79 7.88 -32.10
N GLU A 15 -23.00 7.34 -30.89
CA GLU A 15 -22.80 8.11 -29.64
C GLU A 15 -21.36 8.61 -29.49
N ALA A 16 -20.37 7.79 -29.89
CA ALA A 16 -18.98 8.18 -29.82
C ALA A 16 -18.68 9.33 -30.81
N ARG A 17 -19.32 9.32 -31.98
CA ARG A 17 -19.24 10.40 -32.96
C ARG A 17 -19.76 11.71 -32.37
N ASP A 18 -20.98 11.69 -31.84
CA ASP A 18 -21.64 12.86 -31.28
C ASP A 18 -20.86 13.41 -30.06
N PHE A 19 -20.35 12.52 -29.20
CA PHE A 19 -19.53 12.89 -28.06
C PHE A 19 -18.25 13.61 -28.50
N LEU A 20 -17.50 13.05 -29.46
CA LEU A 20 -16.26 13.64 -29.96
C LEU A 20 -16.51 14.99 -30.65
N ASP A 21 -17.59 15.11 -31.41
CA ASP A 21 -17.97 16.36 -32.09
C ASP A 21 -18.36 17.47 -31.09
N SER A 22 -18.74 17.12 -29.85
CA SER A 22 -19.05 18.07 -28.78
C SER A 22 -17.82 18.59 -28.01
N LEU A 23 -16.63 17.99 -28.21
CA LEU A 23 -15.43 18.35 -27.44
C LEU A 23 -14.84 19.68 -27.92
N THR A 24 -14.51 20.55 -26.97
CA THR A 24 -13.76 21.79 -27.20
C THR A 24 -12.49 21.79 -26.38
N PHE A 25 -11.39 22.27 -26.95
CA PHE A 25 -10.12 22.41 -26.24
C PHE A 25 -10.02 23.79 -25.60
N ASP A 26 -9.62 23.81 -24.33
CA ASP A 26 -9.27 25.03 -23.61
C ASP A 26 -7.73 25.10 -23.54
N GLU A 27 -7.13 26.04 -24.27
CA GLU A 27 -5.68 26.23 -24.31
C GLU A 27 -5.14 26.94 -23.05
N ASP A 28 -6.02 27.59 -22.28
CA ASP A 28 -5.70 28.28 -21.03
C ASP A 28 -5.92 27.38 -19.81
N ALA A 29 -6.29 26.11 -20.03
CA ALA A 29 -6.50 25.16 -18.96
C ALA A 29 -5.19 24.93 -18.17
N PRO A 30 -5.23 24.95 -16.82
CA PRO A 30 -4.05 24.71 -16.02
C PRO A 30 -3.53 23.29 -16.26
N GLU A 31 -2.21 23.17 -16.47
CA GLU A 31 -1.56 21.88 -16.62
C GLU A 31 -1.72 21.07 -15.31
N PRO A 32 -2.18 19.81 -15.38
CA PRO A 32 -2.29 18.98 -14.19
C PRO A 32 -0.90 18.67 -13.64
N ASP A 33 -0.76 18.76 -12.32
CA ASP A 33 0.49 18.37 -11.66
C ASP A 33 0.72 16.86 -11.83
N LEU A 34 1.85 16.50 -12.45
CA LEU A 34 2.21 15.12 -12.69
C LEU A 34 3.01 14.58 -11.50
N PRO A 35 2.87 13.30 -11.15
CA PRO A 35 3.65 12.70 -10.09
C PRO A 35 5.16 12.82 -10.38
N GLY A 36 5.92 13.39 -9.44
CA GLY A 36 7.36 13.52 -9.52
C GLY A 36 8.09 12.16 -9.46
N PRO A 37 9.40 12.12 -9.75
CA PRO A 37 10.18 10.88 -9.86
C PRO A 37 10.19 10.04 -8.56
N ASP A 38 10.04 10.69 -7.41
CA ASP A 38 10.01 10.03 -6.09
C ASP A 38 8.61 9.57 -5.67
N THR A 39 7.61 9.71 -6.55
CA THR A 39 6.26 9.25 -6.24
C THR A 39 6.27 7.73 -6.07
N PRO A 40 5.77 7.19 -4.95
CA PRO A 40 5.72 5.74 -4.73
C PRO A 40 4.88 5.06 -5.80
N VAL A 41 5.50 4.18 -6.59
CA VAL A 41 4.82 3.37 -7.61
C VAL A 41 4.86 1.90 -7.17
N THR A 42 3.69 1.26 -7.17
CA THR A 42 3.60 -0.19 -7.00
C THR A 42 3.56 -0.86 -8.37
N VAL A 43 4.27 -1.98 -8.52
CA VAL A 43 4.26 -2.78 -9.75
C VAL A 43 3.61 -4.14 -9.51
N LEU A 44 2.84 -4.63 -10.48
CA LEU A 44 2.32 -5.99 -10.46
C LEU A 44 3.43 -6.97 -10.81
N ARG A 45 3.62 -8.00 -9.98
CA ARG A 45 4.59 -9.08 -10.22
C ARG A 45 3.93 -10.42 -10.02
N THR A 46 4.07 -11.31 -10.99
CA THR A 46 3.63 -12.71 -10.87
C THR A 46 4.77 -13.54 -10.30
N VAL A 47 4.53 -14.20 -9.17
CA VAL A 47 5.46 -15.13 -8.54
C VAL A 47 4.80 -16.49 -8.38
N ARG A 48 5.60 -17.56 -8.45
CA ARG A 48 5.12 -18.91 -8.15
C ARG A 48 5.40 -19.22 -6.70
N LEU A 49 4.36 -19.51 -5.92
CA LEU A 49 4.45 -19.92 -4.53
C LEU A 49 4.04 -21.38 -4.38
N PRO A 50 4.71 -22.17 -3.53
CA PRO A 50 4.22 -23.49 -3.15
C PRO A 50 2.80 -23.40 -2.56
N TYR A 51 1.92 -24.35 -2.88
CA TYR A 51 0.52 -24.34 -2.42
C TYR A 51 0.38 -24.21 -0.89
N ALA A 52 1.19 -24.94 -0.13
CA ALA A 52 1.16 -24.87 1.32
C ALA A 52 1.54 -23.47 1.85
N MET A 53 2.42 -22.76 1.14
CA MET A 53 2.81 -21.40 1.48
C MET A 53 1.68 -20.41 1.19
N ASP A 54 1.08 -20.48 0.00
CA ASP A 54 -0.10 -19.66 -0.37
C ASP A 54 -1.23 -19.80 0.67
N ARG A 55 -1.56 -21.04 1.04
CA ARG A 55 -2.56 -21.34 2.06
C ARG A 55 -2.26 -20.70 3.41
N ARG A 56 -1.00 -20.72 3.85
CA ARG A 56 -0.57 -20.14 5.12
C ARG A 56 -0.64 -18.61 5.09
N ILE A 57 -0.15 -17.99 4.00
CA ILE A 57 -0.21 -16.54 3.82
C ILE A 57 -1.66 -16.07 3.83
N ARG A 58 -2.56 -16.77 3.11
CA ARG A 58 -3.98 -16.44 3.10
C ARG A 58 -4.61 -16.49 4.48
N ALA A 59 -4.40 -17.60 5.20
CA ALA A 59 -4.95 -17.76 6.55
C ALA A 59 -4.44 -16.67 7.53
N GLU A 60 -3.17 -16.28 7.40
CA GLU A 60 -2.59 -15.21 8.22
C GLU A 60 -3.16 -13.83 7.85
N ALA A 61 -3.34 -13.56 6.56
CA ALA A 61 -3.94 -12.32 6.08
C ALA A 61 -5.39 -12.19 6.58
N ASP A 62 -6.17 -13.28 6.48
CA ASP A 62 -7.54 -13.36 7.00
C ASP A 62 -7.57 -13.14 8.52
N HIS A 63 -6.65 -13.76 9.26
CA HIS A 63 -6.55 -13.59 10.71
C HIS A 63 -6.27 -12.13 11.12
N ARG A 64 -5.47 -11.42 10.33
CA ARG A 64 -5.12 -10.00 10.55
C ARG A 64 -6.12 -9.02 9.95
N GLY A 65 -7.07 -9.49 9.14
CA GLY A 65 -8.02 -8.63 8.43
C GLY A 65 -7.38 -7.74 7.36
N VAL A 66 -6.28 -8.18 6.74
CA VAL A 66 -5.57 -7.45 5.68
C VAL A 66 -5.57 -8.23 4.37
N SER A 67 -5.25 -7.58 3.25
CA SER A 67 -5.09 -8.32 1.99
C SER A 67 -3.81 -9.17 2.01
N MET A 68 -3.80 -10.27 1.24
CA MET A 68 -2.58 -11.08 1.07
C MET A 68 -1.41 -10.23 0.52
N SER A 69 -1.69 -9.29 -0.38
CA SER A 69 -0.68 -8.41 -0.96
C SER A 69 -0.07 -7.48 0.08
N ASP A 70 -0.87 -6.94 1.00
CA ASP A 70 -0.38 -6.10 2.08
C ASP A 70 0.48 -6.91 3.06
N LEU A 71 0.03 -8.11 3.45
CA LEU A 71 0.81 -8.99 4.31
C LEU A 71 2.16 -9.37 3.68
N ILE A 72 2.16 -9.72 2.38
CA ILE A 72 3.40 -10.02 1.65
C ILE A 72 4.30 -8.79 1.61
N ARG A 73 3.77 -7.60 1.33
CA ARG A 73 4.54 -6.36 1.30
C ARG A 73 5.18 -6.06 2.66
N ASP A 74 4.44 -6.25 3.76
CA ASP A 74 4.94 -6.03 5.11
C ASP A 74 6.09 -6.99 5.43
N PHE A 75 5.92 -8.28 5.15
CA PHE A 75 6.98 -9.27 5.34
C PHE A 75 8.23 -8.93 4.52
N LEU A 76 8.06 -8.56 3.25
CA LEU A 76 9.19 -8.15 2.41
C LEU A 76 9.86 -6.89 2.95
N THR A 77 9.11 -5.90 3.41
CA THR A 77 9.65 -4.64 3.95
C THR A 77 10.49 -4.90 5.21
N ILE A 78 9.99 -5.75 6.11
CA ILE A 78 10.70 -6.12 7.35
C ILE A 78 12.00 -6.86 7.01
N GLU A 79 11.94 -7.86 6.14
CA GLU A 79 13.12 -8.65 5.79
C GLU A 79 14.15 -7.84 4.98
N LEU A 80 13.70 -6.96 4.08
CA LEU A 80 14.61 -6.05 3.35
C LEU A 80 15.30 -5.07 4.30
N ALA A 81 14.56 -4.46 5.24
CA ALA A 81 15.16 -3.58 6.24
C ALA A 81 16.17 -4.32 7.14
N ALA A 82 15.92 -5.60 7.44
CA ALA A 82 16.85 -6.43 8.20
C ALA A 82 18.11 -6.81 7.40
N LEU A 83 18.06 -6.83 6.07
CA LEU A 83 19.25 -7.01 5.23
C LEU A 83 20.10 -5.75 5.13
N ASP A 84 19.48 -4.57 5.24
CA ASP A 84 20.18 -3.28 5.23
C ASP A 84 20.89 -2.99 6.56
N ASP A 85 20.39 -3.55 7.67
CA ASP A 85 20.93 -3.40 9.02
C ASP A 85 21.69 -4.69 9.41
N ASP A 86 22.96 -4.77 9.00
CA ASP A 86 23.87 -5.94 9.04
C ASP A 86 24.16 -6.53 10.44
N THR A 87 23.39 -6.18 11.48
CA THR A 87 23.59 -6.66 12.85
C THR A 87 22.36 -7.41 13.38
N PRO A 88 22.29 -8.74 13.24
CA PRO A 88 21.23 -9.52 13.87
C PRO A 88 21.31 -9.41 15.39
N ILE A 89 20.27 -8.86 16.02
CA ILE A 89 20.13 -8.83 17.48
C ILE A 89 19.40 -10.09 17.98
N SER A 90 19.78 -10.59 19.15
CA SER A 90 19.08 -11.70 19.81
C SER A 90 17.67 -11.29 20.22
N ARG A 91 16.72 -12.25 20.18
CA ARG A 91 15.34 -12.06 20.71
C ARG A 91 15.33 -11.60 22.16
N ALA A 92 16.30 -12.05 22.96
CA ALA A 92 16.41 -11.62 24.36
C ALA A 92 16.76 -10.13 24.47
N ASP A 93 17.64 -9.65 23.60
CA ASP A 93 18.07 -8.25 23.56
C ASP A 93 17.00 -7.35 22.96
N ALA A 94 16.29 -7.80 21.92
CA ALA A 94 15.10 -7.14 21.41
C ALA A 94 14.03 -6.97 22.52
N ARG A 95 13.79 -8.02 23.32
CA ARG A 95 12.84 -7.94 24.44
C ARG A 95 13.30 -6.97 25.52
N ARG A 96 14.59 -6.97 25.88
CA ARG A 96 15.16 -6.01 26.85
C ARG A 96 15.05 -4.58 26.35
N ALA A 97 15.40 -4.32 25.10
CA ALA A 97 15.30 -3.01 24.48
C ALA A 97 13.85 -2.49 24.47
N LEU A 98 12.88 -3.34 24.11
CA LEU A 98 11.46 -2.99 24.11
C LEU A 98 10.95 -2.66 25.52
N SER A 99 11.30 -3.48 26.52
CA SER A 99 10.94 -3.20 27.91
C SER A 99 11.55 -1.89 28.43
N ALA A 100 12.79 -1.59 28.06
CA ALA A 100 13.45 -0.33 28.41
C ALA A 100 12.77 0.88 27.74
N ALA A 101 12.43 0.78 26.45
CA ALA A 101 11.72 1.82 25.72
C ALA A 101 10.34 2.13 26.32
N LEU A 102 9.56 1.09 26.66
CA LEU A 102 8.25 1.25 27.31
C LEU A 102 8.34 1.90 28.70
N ALA A 103 9.36 1.53 29.49
CA ALA A 103 9.60 2.14 30.78
C ALA A 103 9.90 3.65 30.66
N ASN A 104 10.61 4.06 29.60
CA ASN A 104 10.96 5.45 29.33
C ASN A 104 9.80 6.29 28.73
N LEU A 105 8.77 5.65 28.17
CA LEU A 105 7.56 6.33 27.68
C LEU A 105 6.54 6.59 28.80
N SER A 106 6.59 5.81 29.89
CA SER A 106 5.66 5.88 31.02
C SER A 106 5.70 7.17 31.89
N PRO A 107 6.81 7.92 32.02
CA PRO A 107 6.83 9.14 32.84
C PRO A 107 6.22 10.37 32.13
N VAL A 108 6.08 10.37 30.80
CA VAL A 108 5.61 11.54 30.03
C VAL A 108 4.08 11.73 30.10
N GLN A 109 3.31 10.68 30.44
CA GLN A 109 1.84 10.74 30.49
C GLN A 109 1.23 11.19 31.83
N ARG A 110 2.04 11.55 32.84
CA ARG A 110 1.54 11.99 34.16
C ARG A 110 1.67 13.50 34.38
N HIS A 111 1.00 14.30 33.56
CA HIS A 111 0.69 15.69 33.90
C HIS A 111 -0.78 16.00 33.57
N PRO A 112 -1.71 15.85 34.53
CA PRO A 112 -2.96 16.58 34.49
C PRO A 112 -2.74 17.99 35.05
N LYS A 113 -3.26 19.00 34.33
CA LYS A 113 -3.55 20.32 34.90
C LYS A 113 -4.79 20.24 35.79
#